data_AF-A0A818XUQ1-F1
#
_entry.id   AF-A0A818XUQ1-F1
#
_cell.length_a   1.000
_cell.length_b   1.000
_cell.length_c   1.000
_cell.angle_alpha   90.00
_cell.angle_beta   90.00
_cell.angle_gamma   90.00
#
_symmetry.space_group_name_H-M   'P 1'
#
loop_
_entity.id
_entity.type
_entity.pdbx_description
1 polymer ?
#
loop_
_entity_poly.entity_id
_entity_poly.type
_entity_poly.pdbx_seq_one_letter_code
_entity_poly.pdbx_strand_id
1 'polypeptide(L)'
;MNNSLTTMLMDQRDDIEFTWHLILFSELVCARGDTLLIYKQMIMSVFLRCIHVVHKDAYEAIAMAAKNLLKSLSDLYPIDYRLSVENIEEPFIDFLPIRYAVIGVTALCRLQKPPRIYMEKSIDEILRHVRQHSPIIIDEKCYPGDREDNLWVTINNYKPPDIQIEWEQTCFLDKPFHGYYKWPNVIKYCMNKRVRYTRDTMPEQVAILYDRFIDKNFVIQLAQSSIFEEDEGDIDFSKNRFQMYKSLFRNFGLVFVENFMEQLYALIRETTSEKQNGSHRVAAEITAGMIRGSKYWTLEMLDELWKQLKPFLTEVCNNFSPGNRYYWGLCFKHGMENQDPRRMHRLIDFICSLVITNQTMGTTFNETSRWSIAEKQELKAAD
;
A
#
# COMPACT_ATOMS: atom_id res chain seq x y z
N MET A 1 -54.32 -54.56 -13.22
CA MET A 1 -53.19 -54.30 -12.32
C MET A 1 -52.27 -53.18 -12.83
N ASN A 2 -52.78 -52.05 -13.34
CA ASN A 2 -51.94 -50.94 -13.86
C ASN A 2 -52.29 -49.56 -13.27
N ASN A 3 -53.17 -49.47 -12.26
CA ASN A 3 -53.55 -48.19 -11.64
C ASN A 3 -52.87 -47.91 -10.29
N SER A 4 -51.97 -48.77 -9.78
CA SER A 4 -51.28 -48.51 -8.49
C SER A 4 -49.85 -48.00 -8.67
N LEU A 5 -49.17 -48.37 -9.77
CA LEU A 5 -47.80 -47.94 -10.07
C LEU A 5 -47.73 -46.47 -10.52
N THR A 6 -48.69 -46.01 -11.31
CA THR A 6 -48.76 -44.61 -11.77
C THR A 6 -49.06 -43.64 -10.63
N THR A 7 -49.91 -44.05 -9.69
CA THR A 7 -50.25 -43.27 -8.48
C THR A 7 -49.07 -43.24 -7.51
N MET A 8 -48.35 -44.36 -7.32
CA MET A 8 -47.11 -44.38 -6.51
C MET A 8 -45.98 -43.52 -7.09
N LEU A 9 -45.84 -43.47 -8.42
CA LEU A 9 -44.82 -42.63 -9.08
C LEU A 9 -45.16 -41.13 -9.05
N MET A 10 -46.45 -40.77 -9.03
CA MET A 10 -46.89 -39.38 -8.81
C MET A 10 -46.70 -38.98 -7.34
N ASP A 11 -47.08 -39.82 -6.37
CA ASP A 11 -46.81 -39.60 -4.94
C ASP A 11 -45.32 -39.39 -4.67
N GLN A 12 -44.45 -40.23 -5.27
CA GLN A 12 -43.00 -40.08 -5.10
C GLN A 12 -42.41 -38.83 -5.76
N ARG A 13 -42.95 -38.37 -6.90
CA ARG A 13 -42.48 -37.13 -7.55
C ARG A 13 -42.92 -35.90 -6.76
N ASP A 14 -44.16 -35.89 -6.30
CA ASP A 14 -44.70 -34.80 -5.49
C ASP A 14 -43.97 -34.72 -4.14
N ASP A 15 -43.58 -35.87 -3.56
CA ASP A 15 -42.75 -35.94 -2.35
C ASP A 15 -41.32 -35.40 -2.57
N ILE A 16 -40.71 -35.65 -3.74
CA ILE A 16 -39.37 -35.13 -4.08
C ILE A 16 -39.41 -33.62 -4.26
N GLU A 17 -40.40 -33.11 -5.01
CA GLU A 17 -40.55 -31.67 -5.24
C GLU A 17 -40.88 -30.94 -3.93
N PHE A 18 -41.78 -31.47 -3.12
CA PHE A 18 -42.10 -30.93 -1.81
C PHE A 18 -40.87 -30.90 -0.88
N THR A 19 -40.10 -32.00 -0.83
CA THR A 19 -38.86 -32.06 -0.05
C THR A 19 -37.83 -31.04 -0.55
N TRP A 20 -37.70 -30.84 -1.86
CA TRP A 20 -36.82 -29.82 -2.44
C TRP A 20 -37.21 -28.40 -2.01
N HIS A 21 -38.50 -28.07 -2.03
CA HIS A 21 -39.00 -26.78 -1.54
C HIS A 21 -38.70 -26.57 -0.05
N LEU A 22 -38.78 -27.62 0.77
CA LEU A 22 -38.42 -27.54 2.19
C LEU A 22 -36.92 -27.36 2.41
N ILE A 23 -36.08 -27.98 1.59
CA ILE A 23 -34.63 -27.75 1.61
C ILE A 23 -34.33 -26.30 1.25
N LEU A 24 -34.90 -25.78 0.17
CA LEU A 24 -34.73 -24.38 -0.22
C LEU A 24 -35.21 -23.43 0.89
N PHE A 25 -36.36 -23.72 1.49
CA PHE A 25 -36.86 -22.97 2.64
C PHE A 25 -35.88 -22.99 3.82
N SER A 26 -35.25 -24.14 4.10
CA SER A 26 -34.27 -24.27 5.19
C SER A 26 -33.04 -23.38 5.00
N GLU A 27 -32.63 -23.13 3.75
CA GLU A 27 -31.55 -22.22 3.41
C GLU A 27 -32.00 -20.75 3.44
N LEU A 28 -33.22 -20.45 2.96
CA LEU A 28 -33.77 -19.09 2.97
C LEU A 28 -33.94 -18.51 4.37
N VAL A 29 -34.21 -19.37 5.37
CA VAL A 29 -34.30 -18.94 6.78
C VAL A 29 -32.94 -18.76 7.45
N CYS A 30 -31.82 -19.09 6.77
CA CYS A 30 -30.46 -18.77 7.20
C CYS A 30 -30.08 -17.34 6.76
N ALA A 31 -30.91 -16.36 7.08
CA ALA A 31 -30.71 -14.96 6.71
C ALA A 31 -30.63 -14.07 7.97
N ARG A 32 -30.44 -12.77 7.73
CA ARG A 32 -30.40 -11.75 8.78
C ARG A 32 -31.72 -11.73 9.57
N GLY A 33 -31.63 -11.82 10.89
CA GLY A 33 -32.79 -12.00 11.76
C GLY A 33 -33.83 -10.88 11.64
N ASP A 34 -33.39 -9.64 11.48
CA ASP A 34 -34.26 -8.49 11.29
C ASP A 34 -35.04 -8.53 9.98
N THR A 35 -34.43 -9.00 8.88
CA THR A 35 -35.12 -9.27 7.61
C THR A 35 -36.14 -10.40 7.76
N LEU A 36 -35.78 -11.48 8.47
CA LEU A 36 -36.69 -12.62 8.69
C LEU A 36 -37.94 -12.23 9.50
N LEU A 37 -37.82 -11.28 10.43
CA LEU A 37 -38.96 -10.79 11.23
C LEU A 37 -40.05 -10.13 10.38
N ILE A 38 -39.69 -9.54 9.23
CA ILE A 38 -40.65 -8.98 8.26
C ILE A 38 -41.57 -10.09 7.73
N TYR A 39 -41.03 -11.30 7.52
CA TYR A 39 -41.74 -12.45 6.97
C TYR A 39 -42.23 -13.45 8.04
N LYS A 40 -42.23 -13.07 9.33
CA LYS A 40 -42.52 -13.97 10.45
C LYS A 40 -43.80 -14.80 10.28
N GLN A 41 -44.87 -14.18 9.77
CA GLN A 41 -46.16 -14.84 9.62
C GLN A 41 -46.10 -15.93 8.55
N MET A 42 -45.42 -15.65 7.43
CA MET A 42 -45.23 -16.62 6.35
C MET A 42 -44.35 -17.78 6.81
N ILE A 43 -43.21 -17.48 7.43
CA ILE A 43 -42.28 -18.49 7.96
C ILE A 43 -42.98 -19.42 8.95
N MET A 44 -43.70 -18.86 9.94
CA MET A 44 -44.45 -19.66 10.91
C MET A 44 -45.56 -20.49 10.27
N SER A 45 -46.21 -19.98 9.22
CA SER A 45 -47.24 -20.75 8.51
C SER A 45 -46.67 -22.01 7.85
N VAL A 46 -45.43 -21.97 7.34
CA VAL A 46 -44.74 -23.13 6.76
C VAL A 46 -44.46 -24.15 7.86
N PHE A 47 -43.89 -23.74 9.00
CA PHE A 47 -43.66 -24.65 10.13
C PHE A 47 -44.94 -25.29 10.65
N LEU A 48 -46.01 -24.52 10.82
CA LEU A 48 -47.29 -25.04 11.31
C LEU A 48 -47.91 -26.07 10.36
N ARG A 49 -47.79 -25.86 9.04
CA ARG A 49 -48.29 -26.80 8.04
C ARG A 49 -47.45 -28.07 7.94
N CYS A 50 -46.15 -27.96 8.24
CA CYS A 50 -45.21 -29.05 8.03
C CYS A 50 -44.84 -29.82 9.32
N ILE A 51 -45.36 -29.41 10.48
CA ILE A 51 -45.03 -30.04 11.79
C ILE A 51 -45.45 -31.52 11.88
N HIS A 52 -46.44 -31.92 11.08
CA HIS A 52 -46.99 -33.28 11.06
C HIS A 52 -46.41 -34.16 9.94
N VAL A 53 -45.40 -33.69 9.20
CA VAL A 53 -44.79 -34.45 8.12
C VAL A 53 -44.06 -35.68 8.68
N VAL A 54 -44.41 -36.85 8.15
CA VAL A 54 -43.86 -38.16 8.58
C VAL A 54 -42.69 -38.60 7.69
N HIS A 55 -42.56 -38.05 6.49
CA HIS A 55 -41.47 -38.37 5.57
C HIS A 55 -40.12 -37.91 6.13
N LYS A 56 -39.16 -38.83 6.23
CA LYS A 56 -37.87 -38.60 6.92
C LYS A 56 -37.12 -37.40 6.36
N ASP A 57 -36.91 -37.34 5.05
CA ASP A 57 -36.05 -36.31 4.44
C ASP A 57 -36.69 -34.92 4.53
N ALA A 58 -38.02 -34.86 4.42
CA ALA A 58 -38.79 -33.63 4.59
C ALA A 58 -38.75 -33.16 6.05
N TYR A 59 -38.87 -34.09 7.00
CA TYR A 59 -38.74 -33.80 8.43
C TYR A 59 -37.33 -33.29 8.77
N GLU A 60 -36.27 -33.90 8.23
CA GLU A 60 -34.89 -33.42 8.39
C GLU A 60 -34.71 -31.99 7.84
N ALA A 61 -35.28 -31.69 6.67
CA ALA A 61 -35.25 -30.35 6.09
C ALA A 61 -35.98 -29.31 6.97
N ILE A 62 -37.14 -29.66 7.53
CA ILE A 62 -37.90 -28.79 8.45
C ILE A 62 -37.13 -28.59 9.76
N ALA A 63 -36.51 -29.64 10.30
CA ALA A 63 -35.68 -29.55 11.49
C ALA A 63 -34.45 -28.65 11.25
N MET A 64 -33.83 -28.75 10.08
CA MET A 64 -32.74 -27.86 9.66
C MET A 64 -33.23 -26.41 9.54
N ALA A 65 -34.39 -26.19 8.94
CA ALA A 65 -35.00 -24.86 8.83
C ALA A 65 -35.25 -24.25 10.23
N ALA A 66 -35.77 -25.04 11.17
CA ALA A 66 -36.01 -24.58 12.54
C ALA A 66 -34.69 -24.21 13.24
N LYS A 67 -33.65 -25.04 13.08
CA LYS A 67 -32.31 -24.77 13.60
C LYS A 67 -31.72 -23.49 13.02
N ASN A 68 -31.78 -23.32 11.70
CA ASN A 68 -31.27 -22.14 11.00
C ASN A 68 -32.00 -20.87 11.43
N LEU A 69 -33.34 -20.92 11.52
CA LEU A 69 -34.15 -19.81 11.99
C LEU A 69 -33.78 -19.40 13.42
N LEU A 70 -33.67 -20.37 14.33
CA LEU A 70 -33.26 -20.09 15.72
C LEU A 70 -31.88 -19.46 15.75
N LYS A 71 -30.91 -20.04 15.04
CA LYS A 71 -29.54 -19.53 14.95
C LYS A 71 -29.51 -18.08 14.43
N SER A 72 -30.22 -17.79 13.35
CA SER A 72 -30.32 -16.46 12.75
C SER A 72 -30.95 -15.42 13.69
N LEU A 73 -31.79 -15.83 14.64
CA LEU A 73 -32.45 -14.95 15.61
C LEU A 73 -31.75 -14.88 16.97
N SER A 74 -30.96 -15.89 17.34
CA SER A 74 -30.33 -15.99 18.65
C SER A 74 -28.83 -15.68 18.68
N ASP A 75 -28.11 -15.95 17.59
CA ASP A 75 -26.65 -15.84 17.58
C ASP A 75 -26.18 -14.39 17.35
N LEU A 76 -25.01 -14.07 17.89
CA LEU A 76 -24.24 -12.89 17.52
C LEU A 76 -23.38 -13.21 16.30
N TYR A 77 -23.66 -12.58 15.16
CA TYR A 77 -22.89 -12.76 13.92
C TYR A 77 -22.65 -11.43 13.18
N PRO A 78 -21.58 -11.33 12.37
CA PRO A 78 -21.35 -10.19 11.52
C PRO A 78 -22.49 -10.04 10.49
N ILE A 79 -23.08 -8.85 10.45
CA ILE A 79 -24.14 -8.50 9.49
C ILE A 79 -23.58 -7.89 8.20
N ASP A 80 -22.30 -7.54 8.21
CA ASP A 80 -21.62 -6.83 7.14
C ASP A 80 -20.28 -7.52 6.84
N TYR A 81 -20.14 -7.99 5.60
CA TYR A 81 -18.92 -8.60 5.07
C TYR A 81 -18.27 -7.72 4.01
N ARG A 82 -18.72 -6.45 3.87
CA ARG A 82 -18.16 -5.50 2.92
C ARG A 82 -16.72 -5.17 3.29
N LEU A 83 -15.93 -4.85 2.26
CA LEU A 83 -14.56 -4.36 2.40
C LEU A 83 -14.49 -2.99 3.10
N SER A 84 -15.60 -2.24 3.15
CA SER A 84 -15.72 -0.91 3.72
C SER A 84 -17.09 -0.65 4.38
N VAL A 85 -17.13 0.38 5.22
CA VAL A 85 -18.31 0.80 6.01
C VAL A 85 -19.29 1.64 5.18
N GLU A 86 -18.82 2.26 4.10
CA GLU A 86 -19.56 3.18 3.23
C GLU A 86 -20.48 2.45 2.24
N ASN A 87 -21.55 3.12 1.80
CA ASN A 87 -22.63 2.52 1.02
C ASN A 87 -22.27 2.43 -0.48
N ILE A 88 -22.14 1.21 -1.00
CA ILE A 88 -21.84 0.94 -2.42
C ILE A 88 -23.04 1.28 -3.33
N GLU A 89 -24.24 1.48 -2.76
CA GLU A 89 -25.45 1.86 -3.50
C GLU A 89 -25.54 3.36 -3.81
N GLU A 90 -24.53 4.17 -3.46
CA GLU A 90 -24.47 5.56 -3.89
C GLU A 90 -24.37 5.65 -5.43
N PRO A 91 -25.07 6.61 -6.07
CA PRO A 91 -24.97 6.82 -7.51
C PRO A 91 -23.52 6.96 -7.95
N PHE A 92 -23.14 6.29 -9.04
CA PHE A 92 -21.77 6.23 -9.58
C PHE A 92 -21.16 7.60 -9.94
N ILE A 93 -21.97 8.66 -9.95
CA ILE A 93 -21.58 10.05 -10.21
C ILE A 93 -21.05 10.73 -8.92
N ASP A 94 -21.56 10.32 -7.76
CA ASP A 94 -21.18 10.87 -6.44
C ASP A 94 -20.18 9.95 -5.72
N PHE A 95 -20.24 8.65 -5.98
CA PHE A 95 -19.22 7.69 -5.59
C PHE A 95 -18.04 7.82 -6.55
N LEU A 96 -16.82 8.08 -6.07
CA LEU A 96 -15.61 7.92 -6.89
C LEU A 96 -15.00 6.53 -6.62
N PRO A 97 -15.24 5.51 -7.48
CA PRO A 97 -14.68 4.17 -7.31
C PRO A 97 -13.16 4.13 -7.24
N ILE A 98 -12.49 5.23 -7.63
CA ILE A 98 -11.04 5.34 -7.65
C ILE A 98 -10.47 5.25 -6.23
N ARG A 99 -11.10 5.81 -5.19
CA ARG A 99 -10.64 5.66 -3.79
C ARG A 99 -10.59 4.19 -3.36
N TYR A 100 -11.61 3.44 -3.75
CA TYR A 100 -11.71 2.00 -3.48
C TYR A 100 -10.75 1.19 -4.34
N ALA A 101 -10.59 1.58 -5.60
CA ALA A 101 -9.58 0.99 -6.48
C ALA A 101 -8.16 1.22 -5.92
N VAL A 102 -7.86 2.39 -5.37
CA VAL A 102 -6.57 2.71 -4.73
C VAL A 102 -6.30 1.78 -3.55
N ILE A 103 -7.31 1.56 -2.68
CA ILE A 103 -7.19 0.63 -1.55
C ILE A 103 -7.07 -0.82 -2.04
N GLY A 104 -7.88 -1.22 -3.01
CA GLY A 104 -7.88 -2.56 -3.60
C GLY A 104 -6.55 -2.91 -4.27
N VAL A 105 -6.04 -2.04 -5.15
CA VAL A 105 -4.72 -2.19 -5.79
C VAL A 105 -3.62 -2.24 -4.73
N THR A 106 -3.69 -1.38 -3.70
CA THR A 106 -2.74 -1.42 -2.58
C THR A 106 -2.77 -2.77 -1.86
N ALA A 107 -3.95 -3.29 -1.54
CA ALA A 107 -4.15 -4.57 -0.87
C ALA A 107 -3.63 -5.73 -1.73
N LEU A 108 -3.99 -5.78 -3.01
CA LEU A 108 -3.50 -6.77 -3.96
C LEU A 108 -1.97 -6.74 -4.06
N CYS A 109 -1.37 -5.55 -4.19
CA CYS A 109 0.09 -5.43 -4.21
C CYS A 109 0.74 -5.85 -2.88
N ARG A 110 0.06 -5.69 -1.74
CA ARG A 110 0.54 -6.14 -0.43
C ARG A 110 0.45 -7.66 -0.27
N LEU A 111 -0.62 -8.29 -0.74
CA LEU A 111 -0.75 -9.75 -0.81
C LEU A 111 0.35 -10.35 -1.69
N GLN A 112 0.65 -9.66 -2.80
CA GLN A 112 1.64 -10.07 -3.80
C GLN A 112 3.02 -9.48 -3.53
N LYS A 113 3.31 -9.12 -2.28
CA LYS A 113 4.58 -8.49 -1.89
C LYS A 113 5.69 -9.54 -1.99
N PRO A 114 6.72 -9.34 -2.83
CA PRO A 114 7.80 -10.32 -2.92
C PRO A 114 8.49 -10.54 -1.58
N PRO A 115 9.10 -11.70 -1.29
CA PRO A 115 9.82 -11.88 -0.03
C PRO A 115 11.02 -10.94 0.08
N ARG A 116 11.55 -10.76 1.30
CA ARG A 116 12.83 -10.08 1.53
C ARG A 116 13.86 -11.12 1.89
N ILE A 117 15.09 -10.90 1.43
CA ILE A 117 16.23 -11.71 1.84
C ILE A 117 16.88 -10.99 3.02
N TYR A 118 17.04 -11.69 4.13
CA TYR A 118 17.64 -11.17 5.35
C TYR A 118 19.05 -11.71 5.51
N MET A 119 19.92 -10.89 6.07
CA MET A 119 21.22 -11.29 6.60
C MET A 119 21.24 -11.06 8.11
N GLU A 120 21.89 -11.95 8.81
CA GLU A 120 22.16 -11.86 10.24
C GLU A 120 23.67 -11.93 10.42
N LYS A 121 24.25 -10.90 11.02
CA LYS A 121 25.69 -10.79 11.28
C LYS A 121 25.92 -10.28 12.69
N SER A 122 27.02 -10.69 13.30
CA SER A 122 27.46 -10.06 14.55
C SER A 122 27.93 -8.63 14.28
N ILE A 123 27.90 -7.77 15.31
CA ILE A 123 28.44 -6.42 15.17
C ILE A 123 29.93 -6.44 14.78
N ASP A 124 30.70 -7.39 15.32
CA ASP A 124 32.13 -7.55 15.01
C ASP A 124 32.37 -7.85 13.53
N GLU A 125 31.55 -8.72 12.93
CA GLU A 125 31.64 -9.02 11.50
C GLU A 125 31.35 -7.80 10.63
N ILE A 126 30.34 -7.01 11.01
CA ILE A 126 30.00 -5.77 10.30
C ILE A 126 31.13 -4.76 10.42
N LEU A 127 31.68 -4.56 11.62
CA LEU A 127 32.77 -3.61 11.85
C LEU A 127 34.06 -3.99 11.10
N ARG A 128 34.41 -5.28 11.06
CA ARG A 128 35.56 -5.77 10.26
C ARG A 128 35.39 -5.49 8.77
N HIS A 129 34.17 -5.59 8.26
CA HIS A 129 33.88 -5.33 6.85
C HIS A 129 33.88 -3.84 6.52
N VAL A 130 33.33 -3.01 7.42
CA VAL A 130 33.18 -1.56 7.21
C VAL A 130 34.49 -0.80 7.45
N ARG A 131 35.33 -1.25 8.39
CA ARG A 131 36.62 -0.62 8.72
C ARG A 131 37.73 -1.60 8.44
N GLN A 132 38.23 -1.60 7.21
CA GLN A 132 39.19 -2.60 6.74
C GLN A 132 40.46 -2.76 7.60
N HIS A 133 40.86 -1.87 8.52
CA HIS A 133 42.14 -2.01 9.26
C HIS A 133 42.25 -1.46 10.71
N SER A 134 41.18 -1.35 11.51
CA SER A 134 41.35 -0.96 12.93
C SER A 134 40.54 -1.82 13.91
N PRO A 135 41.17 -2.45 14.92
CA PRO A 135 40.45 -3.14 15.98
C PRO A 135 39.73 -2.10 16.84
N ILE A 136 38.40 -2.19 16.92
CA ILE A 136 37.62 -1.39 17.85
C ILE A 136 37.57 -2.14 19.17
N ILE A 137 38.02 -1.49 20.24
CA ILE A 137 37.65 -1.89 21.59
C ILE A 137 36.19 -1.46 21.75
N ILE A 138 35.26 -2.40 21.78
CA ILE A 138 33.89 -2.10 22.20
C ILE A 138 34.02 -1.61 23.65
N ASP A 139 33.84 -0.31 23.88
CA ASP A 139 33.87 0.24 25.22
C ASP A 139 32.80 -0.48 26.05
N GLU A 140 33.21 -1.14 27.13
CA GLU A 140 32.28 -1.81 28.05
C GLU A 140 31.32 -0.79 28.69
N LYS A 141 31.73 0.50 28.75
CA LYS A 141 30.87 1.60 29.19
C LYS A 141 29.93 2.03 28.07
N CYS A 142 28.65 1.69 28.23
CA CYS A 142 27.59 2.15 27.34
C CYS A 142 27.18 3.59 27.68
N TYR A 143 27.29 4.50 26.72
CA TYR A 143 26.71 5.83 26.78
C TYR A 143 26.02 6.18 25.44
N PRO A 144 24.92 6.94 25.46
CA PRO A 144 24.23 7.35 24.26
C PRO A 144 25.07 8.35 23.45
N GLY A 145 24.82 8.41 22.15
CA GLY A 145 25.35 9.44 21.26
C GLY A 145 26.29 8.89 20.19
N ASP A 146 26.98 9.82 19.54
CA ASP A 146 27.96 9.51 18.50
C ASP A 146 29.23 8.93 19.13
N ARG A 147 29.61 7.74 18.67
CA ARG A 147 30.75 6.97 19.16
C ARG A 147 31.52 6.41 18.00
N GLU A 148 32.81 6.17 18.18
CA GLU A 148 33.65 5.67 17.10
C GLU A 148 33.08 4.40 16.44
N ASP A 149 32.50 3.49 17.22
CA ASP A 149 31.90 2.24 16.73
C ASP A 149 30.61 2.43 15.93
N ASN A 150 29.91 3.57 16.05
CA ASN A 150 28.65 3.85 15.34
C ASN A 150 28.73 4.92 14.26
N LEU A 151 29.85 5.64 14.14
CA LEU A 151 30.01 6.67 13.09
C LEU A 151 29.77 6.17 11.66
N TRP A 152 29.92 4.87 11.39
CA TRP A 152 29.67 4.30 10.06
C TRP A 152 28.20 4.27 9.65
N VAL A 153 27.26 4.40 10.60
CA VAL A 153 25.83 4.51 10.29
C VAL A 153 25.41 5.92 9.89
N THR A 154 26.27 6.92 10.14
CA THR A 154 25.95 8.32 9.83
C THR A 154 26.19 8.62 8.35
N ILE A 155 25.43 9.58 7.81
CA ILE A 155 25.53 9.97 6.40
C ILE A 155 26.90 10.61 6.08
N ASN A 156 27.48 11.37 7.01
CA ASN A 156 28.74 12.10 6.80
C ASN A 156 29.94 11.18 6.57
N ASN A 157 29.91 9.96 7.11
CA ASN A 157 30.98 8.98 6.96
C ASN A 157 30.64 7.89 5.94
N TYR A 158 29.49 8.00 5.27
CA TYR A 158 29.03 7.00 4.33
C TYR A 158 29.66 7.21 2.95
N LYS A 159 30.27 6.15 2.41
CA LYS A 159 30.72 6.08 1.02
C LYS A 159 29.83 5.09 0.28
N PRO A 160 29.01 5.53 -0.69
CA PRO A 160 28.16 4.62 -1.44
C PRO A 160 29.01 3.63 -2.24
N PRO A 161 28.64 2.34 -2.26
CA PRO A 161 29.32 1.36 -3.11
C PRO A 161 29.08 1.62 -4.59
N ASP A 162 30.12 1.47 -5.41
CA ASP A 162 30.04 1.57 -6.87
C ASP A 162 29.72 0.22 -7.54
N ILE A 163 29.80 -0.88 -6.78
CA ILE A 163 29.63 -2.24 -7.28
C ILE A 163 28.33 -2.84 -6.74
N GLN A 164 27.56 -3.46 -7.64
CA GLN A 164 26.25 -4.07 -7.34
C GLN A 164 26.30 -5.06 -6.16
N ILE A 165 27.31 -5.92 -6.08
CA ILE A 165 27.44 -6.93 -5.01
C ILE A 165 27.62 -6.25 -3.65
N GLU A 166 28.45 -5.21 -3.57
CA GLU A 166 28.68 -4.45 -2.34
C GLU A 166 27.41 -3.69 -1.93
N TRP A 167 26.72 -3.07 -2.90
CA TRP A 167 25.41 -2.45 -2.66
C TRP A 167 24.43 -3.46 -2.08
N GLU A 168 24.26 -4.64 -2.68
CA GLU A 168 23.32 -5.68 -2.22
C GLU A 168 23.57 -6.12 -0.78
N GLN A 169 24.84 -6.14 -0.35
CA GLN A 169 25.27 -6.62 0.96
C GLN A 169 25.41 -5.52 2.02
N THR A 170 25.37 -4.25 1.62
CA THR A 170 25.53 -3.10 2.52
C THR A 170 24.52 -3.14 3.65
N CYS A 171 25.02 -3.04 4.88
CA CYS A 171 24.21 -3.06 6.10
C CYS A 171 23.53 -1.71 6.32
N PHE A 172 22.27 -1.60 5.91
CA PHE A 172 21.40 -0.46 6.23
C PHE A 172 20.46 -0.76 7.39
N LEU A 173 20.42 0.14 8.37
CA LEU A 173 19.64 0.04 9.59
C LEU A 173 18.42 0.97 9.49
N ASP A 174 17.28 0.39 9.13
CA ASP A 174 16.02 1.15 8.98
C ASP A 174 15.47 1.70 10.31
N LYS A 175 15.99 1.20 11.43
CA LYS A 175 15.59 1.60 12.78
C LYS A 175 16.69 2.49 13.38
N PRO A 176 16.35 3.72 13.80
CA PRO A 176 17.35 4.72 14.18
C PRO A 176 18.00 4.46 15.55
N PHE A 177 17.48 3.51 16.34
CA PHE A 177 17.97 3.26 17.70
C PHE A 177 19.15 2.27 17.77
N HIS A 178 19.43 1.52 16.70
CA HIS A 178 20.51 0.54 16.72
C HIS A 178 21.87 1.23 16.84
N GLY A 179 22.63 0.89 17.87
CA GLY A 179 23.94 1.49 18.10
C GLY A 179 23.88 2.90 18.67
N TYR A 180 22.71 3.48 18.94
CA TYR A 180 22.65 4.79 19.61
C TYR A 180 23.07 4.70 21.07
N TYR A 181 22.50 3.75 21.83
CA TYR A 181 22.89 3.48 23.22
C TYR A 181 23.81 2.27 23.34
N LYS A 182 23.41 1.15 22.72
CA LYS A 182 24.16 -0.11 22.68
C LYS A 182 23.82 -0.89 21.42
N TRP A 183 24.76 -1.69 20.94
CA TRP A 183 24.51 -2.64 19.84
C TRP A 183 23.83 -3.91 20.34
N PRO A 184 22.92 -4.50 19.54
CA PRO A 184 22.52 -5.88 19.75
C PRO A 184 23.67 -6.82 19.38
N ASN A 185 23.70 -8.01 19.99
CA ASN A 185 24.72 -9.03 19.69
C ASN A 185 24.69 -9.47 18.22
N VAL A 186 23.49 -9.51 17.64
CA VAL A 186 23.24 -9.87 16.23
C VAL A 186 22.38 -8.80 15.60
N ILE A 187 22.80 -8.33 14.43
CA ILE A 187 22.06 -7.37 13.62
C ILE A 187 21.40 -8.13 12.47
N LYS A 188 20.06 -8.07 12.44
CA LYS A 188 19.25 -8.55 11.34
C LYS A 188 18.91 -7.40 10.39
N TYR A 189 19.34 -7.50 9.14
CA TYR A 189 19.07 -6.49 8.12
C TYR A 189 18.67 -7.11 6.78
N CYS A 190 18.02 -6.34 5.91
CA CYS A 190 17.60 -6.80 4.60
C CYS A 190 18.68 -6.53 3.56
N MET A 191 18.89 -7.47 2.63
CA MET A 191 19.69 -7.23 1.43
C MET A 191 19.05 -6.14 0.55
N ASN A 192 19.87 -5.43 -0.21
CA ASN A 192 19.45 -4.34 -1.10
C ASN A 192 19.05 -4.86 -2.48
N LYS A 193 18.31 -5.96 -2.46
CA LYS A 193 17.76 -6.65 -3.62
C LYS A 193 16.43 -7.25 -3.26
N ARG A 194 15.57 -7.33 -4.25
CA ARG A 194 14.32 -8.05 -4.14
C ARG A 194 14.02 -8.79 -5.42
N VAL A 195 13.57 -10.04 -5.28
CA VAL A 195 12.95 -10.76 -6.39
C VAL A 195 11.69 -10.01 -6.79
N ARG A 196 11.45 -9.84 -8.09
CA ARG A 196 10.25 -9.22 -8.65
C ARG A 196 9.69 -10.15 -9.73
N TYR A 197 8.40 -10.00 -10.00
CA TYR A 197 7.77 -10.71 -11.09
C TYR A 197 8.31 -10.20 -12.42
N THR A 198 8.75 -11.12 -13.26
CA THR A 198 8.94 -10.89 -14.71
C THR A 198 7.61 -11.20 -15.41
N ARG A 199 7.46 -10.82 -16.68
CA ARG A 199 6.27 -11.21 -17.48
C ARG A 199 6.02 -12.72 -17.42
N ASP A 200 7.09 -13.52 -17.44
CA ASP A 200 7.00 -14.97 -17.50
C ASP A 200 6.70 -15.64 -16.15
N THR A 201 6.94 -14.93 -15.03
CA THR A 201 6.81 -15.49 -13.66
C THR A 201 5.63 -14.91 -12.89
N MET A 202 4.82 -14.07 -13.56
CA MET A 202 3.73 -13.33 -12.94
C MET A 202 2.46 -14.17 -12.84
N PRO A 203 1.83 -14.30 -11.65
CA PRO A 203 0.51 -14.90 -11.53
C PRO A 203 -0.54 -14.10 -12.31
N GLU A 204 -1.60 -14.75 -12.79
CA GLU A 204 -2.69 -14.13 -13.57
C GLU A 204 -3.27 -12.88 -12.89
N GLN A 205 -3.46 -12.93 -11.56
CA GLN A 205 -4.01 -11.81 -10.79
C GLN A 205 -3.07 -10.60 -10.76
N VAL A 206 -1.76 -10.85 -10.85
CA VAL A 206 -0.73 -9.80 -10.90
C VAL A 206 -0.58 -9.28 -12.33
N ALA A 207 -0.78 -10.13 -13.34
CA ALA A 207 -0.77 -9.77 -14.76
C ALA A 207 -1.84 -8.73 -15.09
N ILE A 208 -3.04 -8.86 -14.51
CA ILE A 208 -4.09 -7.85 -14.65
C ILE A 208 -3.60 -6.47 -14.21
N LEU A 209 -2.94 -6.36 -13.05
CA LEU A 209 -2.39 -5.07 -12.60
C LEU A 209 -1.30 -4.57 -13.55
N TYR A 210 -0.44 -5.48 -14.03
CA TYR A 210 0.61 -5.13 -14.98
C TYR A 210 0.04 -4.55 -16.28
N ASP A 211 -0.92 -5.24 -16.89
CA ASP A 211 -1.53 -4.87 -18.17
C ASP A 211 -2.30 -3.54 -18.06
N ARG A 212 -2.84 -3.23 -16.88
CA ARG A 212 -3.50 -1.94 -16.66
C ARG A 212 -2.50 -0.79 -16.49
N PHE A 213 -1.43 -0.97 -15.72
CA PHE A 213 -0.46 0.11 -15.45
C PHE A 213 0.58 0.30 -16.56
N ILE A 214 0.73 -0.66 -17.48
CA ILE A 214 1.53 -0.48 -18.69
C ILE A 214 0.81 0.39 -19.74
N ASP A 215 -0.53 0.45 -19.71
CA ASP A 215 -1.32 1.31 -20.58
C ASP A 215 -1.17 2.79 -20.17
N LYS A 216 -0.52 3.58 -21.04
CA LYS A 216 -0.31 5.02 -20.84
C LYS A 216 -1.64 5.77 -20.65
N ASN A 217 -2.68 5.41 -21.41
CA ASN A 217 -3.97 6.10 -21.33
C ASN A 217 -4.62 5.89 -19.97
N PHE A 218 -4.53 4.68 -19.42
CA PHE A 218 -5.02 4.39 -18.08
C PHE A 218 -4.27 5.21 -17.01
N VAL A 219 -2.94 5.31 -17.09
CA VAL A 219 -2.14 6.11 -16.14
C VAL A 219 -2.52 7.59 -16.22
N ILE A 220 -2.70 8.14 -17.42
CA ILE A 220 -3.14 9.53 -17.62
C ILE A 220 -4.51 9.76 -16.99
N GLN A 221 -5.49 8.89 -17.30
CA GLN A 221 -6.85 9.00 -16.75
C GLN A 221 -6.84 8.90 -15.23
N LEU A 222 -6.12 7.92 -14.67
CA LEU A 222 -6.00 7.74 -13.21
C LEU A 222 -5.43 8.99 -12.54
N ALA A 223 -4.35 9.56 -13.11
CA ALA A 223 -3.74 10.78 -12.58
C ALA A 223 -4.68 11.98 -12.67
N GLN A 224 -5.35 12.18 -13.82
CA GLN A 224 -6.28 13.29 -14.04
C GLN A 224 -7.49 13.20 -13.12
N SER A 225 -8.11 12.03 -13.00
CA SER A 225 -9.24 11.83 -12.09
C SER A 225 -8.86 12.04 -10.62
N SER A 226 -7.61 11.71 -10.23
CA SER A 226 -7.11 11.94 -8.88
C SER A 226 -6.94 13.42 -8.52
N ILE A 227 -6.85 14.32 -9.50
CA ILE A 227 -6.76 15.78 -9.26
C ILE A 227 -8.03 16.25 -8.57
N PHE A 228 -9.18 15.85 -9.12
CA PHE A 228 -10.53 16.26 -8.70
C PHE A 228 -11.10 15.43 -7.55
N GLU A 229 -10.36 14.43 -7.04
CA GLU A 229 -10.70 13.79 -5.76
C GLU A 229 -10.48 14.80 -4.62
N GLU A 230 -11.49 15.61 -4.40
CA GLU A 230 -11.60 16.64 -3.38
C GLU A 230 -12.71 16.19 -2.42
N ASP A 231 -12.38 15.92 -1.16
CA ASP A 231 -13.40 15.96 -0.12
C ASP A 231 -13.83 17.42 0.07
N GLU A 232 -15.07 17.69 0.51
CA GLU A 232 -15.52 19.03 0.93
C GLU A 232 -14.78 19.55 2.21
N GLY A 233 -13.53 19.14 2.41
CA GLY A 233 -12.62 19.54 3.48
C GLY A 233 -11.21 19.80 2.95
N ASP A 234 -10.30 20.17 3.87
CA ASP A 234 -8.96 20.67 3.58
C ASP A 234 -8.18 19.74 2.61
N ILE A 235 -7.80 20.27 1.43
CA ILE A 235 -7.19 19.53 0.33
C ILE A 235 -5.79 19.07 0.74
N ASP A 236 -5.66 17.83 1.23
CA ASP A 236 -4.39 17.28 1.73
C ASP A 236 -3.87 16.09 0.90
N PHE A 237 -2.59 15.78 1.09
CA PHE A 237 -1.87 14.66 0.50
C PHE A 237 -2.50 13.31 0.92
N SER A 238 -2.90 12.51 -0.06
CA SER A 238 -3.52 11.21 0.20
C SER A 238 -2.47 10.15 0.53
N LYS A 239 -2.46 9.74 1.81
CA LYS A 239 -1.67 8.59 2.26
C LYS A 239 -2.06 7.31 1.50
N ASN A 240 -3.33 7.12 1.13
CA ASN A 240 -3.78 5.92 0.42
C ASN A 240 -3.20 5.86 -0.99
N ARG A 241 -3.24 6.95 -1.76
CA ARG A 241 -2.66 7.02 -3.11
C ARG A 241 -1.14 6.84 -3.07
N PHE A 242 -0.47 7.51 -2.13
CA PHE A 242 0.95 7.26 -1.87
C PHE A 242 1.25 5.76 -1.60
N GLN A 243 0.45 5.08 -0.78
CA GLN A 243 0.66 3.66 -0.45
C GLN A 243 0.44 2.74 -1.65
N MET A 244 -0.48 3.10 -2.57
CA MET A 244 -0.69 2.42 -3.83
C MET A 244 0.55 2.53 -4.72
N TYR A 245 0.99 3.76 -5.03
CA TYR A 245 2.17 4.00 -5.86
C TYR A 245 3.42 3.34 -5.26
N LYS A 246 3.63 3.49 -3.95
CA LYS A 246 4.70 2.78 -3.23
C LYS A 246 4.66 1.28 -3.46
N SER A 247 3.48 0.68 -3.40
CA SER A 247 3.32 -0.77 -3.55
C SER A 247 3.50 -1.23 -5.00
N LEU A 248 3.10 -0.40 -5.96
CA LEU A 248 3.30 -0.61 -7.39
C LEU A 248 4.80 -0.66 -7.74
N PHE A 249 5.56 0.41 -7.48
CA PHE A 249 6.99 0.47 -7.78
C PHE A 249 7.81 -0.56 -6.98
N ARG A 250 7.36 -0.91 -5.77
CA ARG A 250 7.99 -1.97 -4.98
C ARG A 250 7.89 -3.34 -5.67
N ASN A 251 6.74 -3.65 -6.26
CA ASN A 251 6.46 -4.97 -6.83
C ASN A 251 6.99 -5.10 -8.27
N PHE A 252 6.79 -4.07 -9.10
CA PHE A 252 7.06 -4.12 -10.54
C PHE A 252 8.36 -3.43 -10.97
N GLY A 253 9.01 -2.68 -10.08
CA GLY A 253 10.30 -2.07 -10.38
C GLY A 253 10.20 -0.93 -11.40
N LEU A 254 11.10 -0.93 -12.38
CA LEU A 254 11.26 0.14 -13.38
C LEU A 254 10.18 0.18 -14.45
N VAL A 255 9.41 -0.90 -14.63
CA VAL A 255 8.57 -1.09 -15.83
C VAL A 255 7.61 0.07 -16.09
N PHE A 256 7.08 0.70 -15.04
CA PHE A 256 6.13 1.81 -15.18
C PHE A 256 6.77 3.19 -15.06
N VAL A 257 8.08 3.29 -14.77
CA VAL A 257 8.73 4.57 -14.47
C VAL A 257 8.58 5.54 -15.64
N GLU A 258 8.85 5.10 -16.87
CA GLU A 258 8.74 5.96 -18.06
C GLU A 258 7.31 6.52 -18.24
N ASN A 259 6.29 5.65 -18.16
CA ASN A 259 4.88 6.05 -18.25
C ASN A 259 4.50 7.10 -17.19
N PHE A 260 4.97 6.93 -15.95
CA PHE A 260 4.71 7.88 -14.88
C PHE A 260 5.51 9.17 -15.04
N MET A 261 6.75 9.12 -15.54
CA MET A 261 7.58 10.32 -15.73
C MET A 261 7.00 11.28 -16.77
N GLU A 262 6.48 10.78 -17.89
CA GLU A 262 5.75 11.59 -18.87
C GLU A 262 4.59 12.35 -18.21
N GLN A 263 3.78 11.63 -17.41
CA GLN A 263 2.64 12.22 -16.72
C GLN A 263 3.05 13.18 -15.60
N LEU A 264 4.13 12.90 -14.88
CA LEU A 264 4.66 13.77 -13.83
C LEU A 264 5.04 15.15 -14.39
N TYR A 265 5.72 15.20 -15.54
CA TYR A 265 6.03 16.47 -16.21
C TYR A 265 4.77 17.21 -16.65
N ALA A 266 3.76 16.51 -17.17
CA ALA A 266 2.50 17.12 -17.55
C ALA A 266 1.78 17.77 -16.34
N LEU A 267 1.76 17.07 -15.19
CA LEU A 267 1.11 17.55 -13.97
C LEU A 267 1.76 18.81 -13.39
N ILE A 268 3.09 18.88 -13.36
CA ILE A 268 3.79 20.05 -12.79
C ILE A 268 3.83 21.26 -13.72
N ARG A 269 3.49 21.06 -15.01
CA ARG A 269 3.36 22.11 -16.02
C ARG A 269 1.92 22.58 -16.22
N GLU A 270 0.97 22.05 -15.45
CA GLU A 270 -0.41 22.51 -15.48
C GLU A 270 -0.49 23.97 -15.01
N THR A 271 -0.99 24.84 -15.89
CA THR A 271 -1.07 26.29 -15.66
C THR A 271 -2.47 26.75 -15.25
N THR A 272 -3.47 25.87 -15.33
CA THR A 272 -4.85 26.20 -14.95
C THR A 272 -4.96 26.38 -13.44
N SER A 273 -5.34 27.58 -12.98
CA SER A 273 -5.39 27.92 -11.54
C SER A 273 -6.19 26.92 -10.70
N GLU A 274 -7.30 26.41 -11.23
CA GLU A 274 -8.16 25.42 -10.55
C GLU A 274 -7.47 24.07 -10.35
N LYS A 275 -6.61 23.65 -11.28
CA LYS A 275 -5.99 22.32 -11.29
C LYS A 275 -4.56 22.31 -10.78
N GLN A 276 -3.88 23.46 -10.74
CA GLN A 276 -2.44 23.53 -10.45
C GLN A 276 -2.08 22.88 -9.11
N ASN A 277 -2.79 23.23 -8.03
CA ASN A 277 -2.51 22.68 -6.70
C ASN A 277 -2.82 21.17 -6.64
N GLY A 278 -3.96 20.73 -7.17
CA GLY A 278 -4.31 19.32 -7.26
C GLY A 278 -3.32 18.51 -8.10
N SER A 279 -2.80 19.09 -9.18
CA SER A 279 -1.81 18.44 -10.06
C SER A 279 -0.47 18.26 -9.35
N HIS A 280 0.03 19.29 -8.66
CA HIS A 280 1.24 19.15 -7.85
C HIS A 280 1.05 18.18 -6.68
N ARG A 281 -0.14 18.14 -6.07
CA ARG A 281 -0.47 17.15 -5.02
C ARG A 281 -0.35 15.73 -5.56
N VAL A 282 -1.01 15.41 -6.68
CA VAL A 282 -0.95 14.08 -7.30
C VAL A 282 0.47 13.73 -7.73
N ALA A 283 1.20 14.67 -8.34
CA ALA A 283 2.60 14.47 -8.73
C ALA A 283 3.51 14.16 -7.52
N ALA A 284 3.30 14.86 -6.40
CA ALA A 284 4.02 14.63 -5.15
C ALA A 284 3.71 13.23 -4.57
N GLU A 285 2.47 12.78 -4.62
CA GLU A 285 2.07 11.43 -4.15
C GLU A 285 2.70 10.30 -4.98
N ILE A 286 2.71 10.44 -6.31
CA ILE A 286 3.36 9.50 -7.24
C ILE A 286 4.87 9.46 -6.95
N THR A 287 5.51 10.63 -6.88
CA THR A 287 6.97 10.75 -6.67
C THR A 287 7.38 10.17 -5.32
N ALA A 288 6.61 10.42 -4.26
CA ALA A 288 6.83 9.81 -2.96
C ALA A 288 6.73 8.28 -3.03
N GLY A 289 5.77 7.77 -3.82
CA GLY A 289 5.60 6.35 -4.11
C GLY A 289 6.80 5.75 -4.84
N MET A 290 7.35 6.43 -5.85
CA MET A 290 8.56 6.02 -6.56
C MET A 290 9.77 5.94 -5.62
N ILE A 291 10.01 7.01 -4.86
CA ILE A 291 11.12 7.09 -3.89
C ILE A 291 11.00 5.98 -2.84
N ARG A 292 9.81 5.79 -2.26
CA ARG A 292 9.64 4.80 -1.19
C ARG A 292 9.57 3.37 -1.72
N GLY A 293 9.04 3.18 -2.92
CA GLY A 293 8.96 1.90 -3.61
C GLY A 293 10.34 1.38 -4.01
N SER A 294 11.31 2.27 -4.19
CA SER A 294 12.68 1.94 -4.61
C SER A 294 13.61 1.46 -3.48
N LYS A 295 13.13 1.41 -2.23
CA LYS A 295 13.95 1.07 -1.04
C LYS A 295 14.88 -0.15 -1.16
N TYR A 296 14.42 -1.22 -1.82
CA TYR A 296 15.19 -2.47 -2.02
C TYR A 296 15.44 -2.74 -3.52
N TRP A 297 15.71 -1.70 -4.27
CA TRP A 297 16.13 -1.79 -5.67
C TRP A 297 17.63 -2.04 -5.78
N THR A 298 18.04 -2.64 -6.90
CA THR A 298 19.46 -2.80 -7.24
C THR A 298 20.09 -1.44 -7.56
N LEU A 299 21.42 -1.37 -7.57
CA LEU A 299 22.14 -0.13 -7.85
C LEU A 299 21.78 0.38 -9.25
N GLU A 300 21.78 -0.51 -10.24
CA GLU A 300 21.37 -0.23 -11.63
C GLU A 300 19.96 0.38 -11.71
N MET A 301 18.98 -0.20 -11.00
CA MET A 301 17.62 0.32 -11.00
C MET A 301 17.52 1.69 -10.33
N LEU A 302 18.34 1.95 -9.31
CA LEU A 302 18.40 3.24 -8.64
C LEU A 302 19.06 4.28 -9.54
N ASP A 303 20.11 3.93 -10.28
CA ASP A 303 20.75 4.83 -11.24
C ASP A 303 19.76 5.28 -12.31
N GLU A 304 18.99 4.36 -12.89
CA GLU A 304 17.98 4.69 -13.89
C GLU A 304 16.87 5.57 -13.31
N LEU A 305 16.39 5.26 -12.10
CA LEU A 305 15.38 6.10 -11.42
C LEU A 305 15.88 7.52 -11.17
N TRP A 306 17.07 7.66 -10.58
CA TRP A 306 17.59 8.97 -10.17
C TRP A 306 18.09 9.80 -11.35
N LYS A 307 18.50 9.16 -12.45
CA LYS A 307 18.76 9.83 -13.73
C LYS A 307 17.53 10.60 -14.23
N GLN A 308 16.33 10.07 -14.00
CA GLN A 308 15.06 10.71 -14.39
C GLN A 308 14.51 11.64 -13.31
N LEU A 309 14.58 11.24 -12.03
CA LEU A 309 14.03 12.05 -10.93
C LEU A 309 14.82 13.35 -10.67
N LYS A 310 16.15 13.36 -10.80
CA LYS A 310 16.95 14.58 -10.56
C LYS A 310 16.53 15.77 -11.45
N PRO A 311 16.49 15.66 -12.80
CA PRO A 311 16.04 16.77 -13.64
C PRO A 311 14.57 17.12 -13.42
N PHE A 312 13.72 16.13 -13.12
CA PHE A 312 12.32 16.38 -12.79
C PHE A 312 12.18 17.20 -11.49
N LEU A 313 12.91 16.86 -10.43
CA LEU A 313 12.89 17.60 -9.18
C LEU A 313 13.44 19.02 -9.34
N THR A 314 14.41 19.24 -10.24
CA THR A 314 14.83 20.60 -10.61
C THR A 314 13.68 21.39 -11.24
N GLU A 315 12.93 20.78 -12.17
CA GLU A 315 11.75 21.40 -12.79
C GLU A 315 10.64 21.69 -11.76
N VAL A 316 10.42 20.78 -10.81
CA VAL A 316 9.49 20.98 -9.69
C VAL A 316 9.86 22.24 -8.90
N CYS A 317 11.14 22.43 -8.57
CA CYS A 317 11.61 23.61 -7.85
C CYS A 317 11.39 24.92 -8.63
N ASN A 318 11.41 24.87 -9.97
CA ASN A 318 11.14 26.03 -10.81
C ASN A 318 9.64 26.40 -10.88
N ASN A 319 8.75 25.45 -10.56
CA ASN A 319 7.30 25.61 -10.60
C ASN A 319 6.67 25.70 -9.19
N PHE A 320 7.45 26.05 -8.17
CA PHE A 320 6.93 26.21 -6.82
C PHE A 320 6.02 27.44 -6.68
N SER A 321 4.93 27.23 -5.95
CA SER A 321 4.03 28.26 -5.44
C SER A 321 3.89 28.09 -3.92
N PRO A 322 3.47 29.13 -3.18
CA PRO A 322 3.27 29.03 -1.73
C PRO A 322 2.32 27.91 -1.31
N GLY A 323 1.32 27.58 -2.15
CA GLY A 323 0.33 26.52 -1.90
C GLY A 323 0.85 25.12 -2.23
N ASN A 324 1.55 24.95 -3.36
CA ASN A 324 1.97 23.61 -3.80
C ASN A 324 3.20 23.05 -3.07
N ARG A 325 4.04 23.91 -2.48
CA ARG A 325 5.27 23.52 -1.77
C ARG A 325 5.01 22.56 -0.61
N TYR A 326 3.84 22.71 0.02
CA TYR A 326 3.41 21.89 1.14
C TYR A 326 3.36 20.40 0.77
N TYR A 327 2.79 20.08 -0.40
CA TYR A 327 2.69 18.70 -0.88
C TYR A 327 4.06 18.07 -1.16
N TRP A 328 5.01 18.85 -1.67
CA TRP A 328 6.37 18.38 -1.91
C TRP A 328 7.14 18.12 -0.61
N GLY A 329 6.93 18.95 0.42
CA GLY A 329 7.42 18.64 1.77
C GLY A 329 6.87 17.31 2.32
N LEU A 330 5.58 17.02 2.08
CA LEU A 330 4.98 15.73 2.42
C LEU A 330 5.51 14.57 1.57
N CYS A 331 5.79 14.80 0.28
CA CYS A 331 6.42 13.82 -0.59
C CYS A 331 7.76 13.36 -0.01
N PHE A 332 8.65 14.28 0.36
CA PHE A 332 9.94 13.92 0.95
C PHE A 332 9.79 13.28 2.32
N LYS A 333 8.90 13.81 3.18
CA LYS A 333 8.59 13.19 4.49
C LYS A 333 8.20 11.72 4.33
N HIS A 334 7.22 11.40 3.49
CA HIS A 334 6.74 10.03 3.31
C HIS A 334 7.71 9.15 2.49
N GLY A 335 8.39 9.75 1.52
CA GLY A 335 9.45 9.14 0.74
C GLY A 335 10.61 8.66 1.61
N MET A 336 11.00 9.45 2.62
CA MET A 336 12.18 9.23 3.46
C MET A 336 11.91 8.53 4.80
N GLU A 337 10.65 8.40 5.21
CA GLU A 337 10.29 7.83 6.52
C GLU A 337 10.74 6.36 6.68
N ASN A 338 11.06 5.92 7.90
CA ASN A 338 11.28 4.49 8.24
C ASN A 338 12.29 3.77 7.29
N GLN A 339 13.39 4.43 6.96
CA GLN A 339 14.52 3.86 6.22
C GLN A 339 15.82 4.53 6.60
N ASP A 340 16.92 3.82 6.38
CA ASP A 340 18.26 4.34 6.59
C ASP A 340 18.56 5.53 5.65
N PRO A 341 19.01 6.69 6.16
CA PRO A 341 19.27 7.88 5.34
C PRO A 341 20.35 7.65 4.28
N ARG A 342 21.29 6.71 4.50
CA ARG A 342 22.35 6.39 3.54
C ARG A 342 21.82 5.79 2.24
N ARG A 343 20.65 5.14 2.26
CA ARG A 343 19.95 4.71 1.04
C ARG A 343 19.51 5.90 0.18
N MET A 344 19.27 7.04 0.82
CA MET A 344 18.76 8.26 0.21
C MET A 344 19.86 9.27 -0.12
N HIS A 345 21.15 8.88 -0.06
CA HIS A 345 22.28 9.77 -0.35
C HIS A 345 22.09 10.54 -1.67
N ARG A 346 21.60 9.91 -2.74
CA ARG A 346 21.35 10.58 -4.03
C ARG A 346 20.39 11.77 -3.95
N LEU A 347 19.38 11.68 -3.08
CA LEU A 347 18.44 12.77 -2.81
C LEU A 347 19.08 13.83 -1.93
N ILE A 348 19.81 13.41 -0.89
CA ILE A 348 20.51 14.30 0.03
C ILE A 348 21.55 15.13 -0.75
N ASP A 349 22.39 14.48 -1.55
CA ASP A 349 23.39 15.11 -2.42
C ASP A 349 22.75 16.08 -3.41
N PHE A 350 21.61 15.70 -3.99
CA PHE A 350 20.83 16.58 -4.87
C PHE A 350 20.35 17.84 -4.12
N ILE A 351 19.74 17.68 -2.95
CA ILE A 351 19.27 18.82 -2.13
C ILE A 351 20.46 19.70 -1.71
N CYS A 352 21.55 19.11 -1.24
CA CYS A 352 22.78 19.85 -0.89
C CYS A 352 23.33 20.63 -2.08
N SER A 353 23.34 20.04 -3.28
CA SER A 353 23.79 20.73 -4.50
C SER A 353 22.93 21.95 -4.83
N LEU A 354 21.60 21.85 -4.66
CA LEU A 354 20.68 22.97 -4.86
C LEU A 354 20.92 24.13 -3.88
N VAL A 355 21.31 23.81 -2.63
CA VAL A 355 21.63 24.82 -1.61
C VAL A 355 22.92 25.56 -1.95
N ILE A 356 23.97 24.82 -2.32
CA ILE A 356 25.29 25.39 -2.65
C ILE A 356 25.23 26.28 -3.90
N THR A 357 24.51 25.85 -4.95
CA THR A 357 24.32 26.66 -6.16
C THR A 357 23.57 27.97 -5.91
N ASN A 358 22.67 27.99 -4.92
CA ASN A 358 21.93 29.20 -4.58
C ASN A 358 22.75 30.19 -3.75
N GLN A 359 23.57 29.71 -2.82
CA GLN A 359 24.48 30.55 -2.03
C GLN A 359 25.50 31.30 -2.91
N THR A 360 25.87 30.72 -4.05
CA THR A 360 26.76 31.35 -5.04
C THR A 360 26.06 32.35 -5.95
N MET A 361 24.73 32.32 -6.07
CA MET A 361 23.94 33.16 -6.99
C MET A 361 23.25 34.37 -6.31
N GLY A 362 23.32 34.51 -4.99
CA GLY A 362 22.97 35.74 -4.28
C GLY A 362 21.52 36.23 -4.41
N THR A 363 20.53 35.34 -4.57
CA THR A 363 19.11 35.71 -4.68
C THR A 363 18.30 35.28 -3.47
N THR A 364 18.03 36.24 -2.58
CA THR A 364 17.43 36.10 -1.24
C THR A 364 15.98 35.61 -1.20
N PHE A 365 15.24 35.65 -2.31
CA PHE A 365 13.81 35.25 -2.34
C PHE A 365 13.59 33.74 -2.61
N ASN A 366 14.55 33.08 -3.27
CA ASN A 366 14.52 31.62 -3.52
C ASN A 366 15.20 30.80 -2.40
N GLU A 367 15.81 31.49 -1.44
CA GLU A 367 16.48 30.86 -0.31
C GLU A 367 15.44 30.28 0.65
N THR A 368 14.54 31.10 1.22
CA THR A 368 13.58 30.68 2.27
C THR A 368 12.61 29.58 1.84
N SER A 369 12.25 29.55 0.55
CA SER A 369 11.34 28.56 -0.03
C SER A 369 11.97 27.16 -0.10
N ARG A 370 13.29 27.05 -0.35
CA ARG A 370 14.02 25.77 -0.37
C ARG A 370 14.51 25.35 1.02
N TRP A 371 14.84 26.30 1.92
CA TRP A 371 15.19 26.03 3.33
C TRP A 371 14.06 25.32 4.10
N SER A 372 12.79 25.68 3.84
CA SER A 372 11.64 25.13 4.58
C SER A 372 11.40 23.61 4.40
N ILE A 373 11.98 22.99 3.35
CA ILE A 373 11.92 21.54 3.12
C ILE A 373 12.87 20.80 4.09
N ALA A 374 14.01 21.41 4.44
CA ALA A 374 14.99 20.83 5.36
C ALA A 374 14.61 21.07 6.84
N GLU A 375 14.11 22.28 7.15
CA GLU A 375 13.90 22.74 8.54
C GLU A 375 12.79 21.97 9.30
N LYS A 376 11.78 21.45 8.60
CA LYS A 376 10.68 20.69 9.23
C LYS A 376 11.07 19.29 9.73
N GLN A 377 12.27 18.80 9.44
CA GLN A 377 12.79 17.56 10.06
C GLN A 377 13.57 17.82 11.37
N GLU A 378 14.15 19.01 11.55
CA GLU A 378 14.91 19.33 12.77
C GLU A 378 13.99 19.80 13.91
N LEU A 379 12.90 20.52 13.62
CA LEU A 379 11.97 21.05 14.62
C LEU A 379 10.98 20.01 15.24
N LYS A 380 11.22 18.71 15.04
CA LYS A 380 10.53 17.63 15.79
C LYS A 380 11.50 16.65 16.46
N ALA A 381 12.80 16.93 16.42
CA ALA A 381 13.83 16.17 17.15
C ALA A 381 14.32 16.93 18.41
N ALA A 382 13.80 18.14 18.64
CA ALA A 382 14.00 18.92 19.85
C ALA A 382 12.63 19.23 20.47
N ASP A 383 12.02 18.20 21.07
CA ASP A 383 11.09 18.26 22.20
C ASP A 383 10.93 16.87 22.82
#